data_AF-A0A8C1Q1U6-F1
#
_entry.id   AF-A0A8C1Q1U6-F1
#
_cell.length_a   1.000
_cell.length_b   1.000
_cell.length_c   1.000
_cell.angle_alpha   90.00
_cell.angle_beta   90.00
_cell.angle_gamma   90.00
#
_symmetry.space_group_name_H-M   'P 1'
#
loop_
_entity.id
_entity.type
_entity.pdbx_description
1 polymer ?
#
loop_
_entity_poly.entity_id
_entity_poly.type
_entity_poly.pdbx_seq_one_letter_code
_entity_poly.pdbx_strand_id
1 'polypeptide(L)'
;MDLRLVQLCLLLSACGFSSVLSCRWIRHKFQHHHGVSLDLIRKMGEKIHNDHEDTNPIPYELINNHRRAEPEKQIQFVIQALMEITVLFDDAVVPWDAKKLEDFLNVLHEEMDGLHSCGAYKMKRNKKLHLYFERLRHMAEMNTEDRDHSWEIVRKRVISFMNQLEFFSFHTYV
;
A
#
# COMPACT_ATOMS: atom_id res chain seq x y z
N MET A 1 36.93 -26.02 18.81
CA MET A 1 35.60 -25.65 18.29
C MET A 1 34.93 -26.92 17.81
N ASP A 2 33.83 -27.30 18.45
CA ASP A 2 33.17 -28.59 18.22
C ASP A 2 32.52 -28.63 16.82
N LEU A 3 32.87 -29.63 16.01
CA LEU A 3 32.40 -29.76 14.62
C LEU A 3 30.85 -29.77 14.55
N ARG A 4 30.21 -30.30 15.60
CA ARG A 4 28.74 -30.31 15.73
C ARG A 4 28.16 -28.92 16.01
N LEU A 5 28.88 -28.09 16.76
CA LEU A 5 28.48 -26.71 17.03
C LEU A 5 28.59 -25.86 15.75
N VAL A 6 29.63 -26.09 14.94
CA VAL A 6 29.80 -25.43 13.64
C VAL A 6 28.71 -25.86 12.65
N GLN A 7 28.36 -27.16 12.61
CA GLN A 7 27.24 -27.65 11.80
C GLN A 7 25.88 -27.12 12.25
N LEU A 8 25.62 -27.05 13.56
CA LEU A 8 24.39 -26.43 14.08
C LEU A 8 24.32 -24.94 13.71
N CYS A 9 25.43 -24.21 13.82
CA CYS A 9 25.50 -22.81 13.44
C CYS A 9 25.31 -22.59 11.93
N LEU A 10 25.84 -23.48 11.09
CA LEU A 10 25.64 -23.44 9.63
C LEU A 10 24.19 -23.75 9.23
N LEU A 11 23.55 -24.71 9.91
CA LEU A 11 22.13 -25.03 9.67
C LEU A 11 21.18 -23.95 10.19
N LEU A 12 21.48 -23.35 11.35
CA LEU A 12 20.75 -22.20 11.89
C LEU A 12 20.92 -20.94 11.04
N SER A 13 22.11 -20.75 10.45
CA SER A 13 22.38 -19.71 9.45
C SER A 13 21.57 -19.95 8.16
N ALA A 14 21.51 -21.19 7.68
CA ALA A 14 20.74 -21.55 6.48
C ALA A 14 19.21 -21.45 6.66
N CYS A 15 18.71 -21.66 7.88
CA CYS A 15 17.27 -21.56 8.20
C CYS A 15 16.80 -20.15 8.59
N GLY A 16 17.70 -19.16 8.69
CA GLY A 16 17.39 -17.81 9.16
C GLY A 16 17.08 -16.76 8.08
N PHE A 17 17.29 -17.08 6.80
CA PHE A 17 17.10 -16.13 5.71
C PHE A 17 16.07 -16.65 4.71
N SER A 18 14.79 -16.69 5.10
CA SER A 18 13.72 -16.43 4.12
C SER A 18 13.86 -14.97 3.71
N SER A 19 14.85 -14.71 2.85
CA SER A 19 15.23 -13.36 2.51
C SER A 19 14.06 -12.73 1.74
N VAL A 20 13.54 -11.63 2.29
CA VAL A 20 12.68 -10.69 1.54
C VAL A 20 13.32 -10.34 0.18
N LEU A 21 14.66 -10.44 0.11
CA LEU A 21 15.51 -10.31 -1.08
C LEU A 21 15.23 -11.35 -2.19
N SER A 22 14.41 -12.38 -1.97
CA SER A 22 14.08 -13.40 -2.97
C SER A 22 12.59 -13.54 -3.25
N CYS A 23 11.75 -12.62 -2.75
CA CYS A 23 10.30 -12.80 -2.87
C CYS A 23 9.86 -12.82 -4.34
N ARG A 24 9.45 -14.01 -4.79
CA ARG A 24 8.99 -14.24 -6.16
C ARG A 24 7.73 -13.42 -6.47
N TRP A 25 6.84 -13.25 -5.50
CA TRP A 25 5.61 -12.51 -5.70
C TRP A 25 5.88 -11.03 -5.97
N ILE A 26 6.66 -10.34 -5.12
CA ILE A 26 7.04 -8.94 -5.35
C ILE A 26 7.70 -8.75 -6.71
N ARG A 27 8.65 -9.63 -7.06
CA ARG A 27 9.41 -9.53 -8.32
C ARG A 27 8.53 -9.67 -9.57
N HIS A 28 7.49 -10.49 -9.54
CA HIS A 28 6.76 -10.89 -10.75
C HIS A 28 5.30 -10.42 -10.81
N LYS A 29 4.72 -10.00 -9.67
CA LYS A 29 3.28 -9.79 -9.56
C LYS A 29 2.91 -8.41 -9.00
N PHE A 30 3.71 -7.83 -8.11
CA PHE A 30 3.37 -6.55 -7.47
C PHE A 30 3.08 -5.44 -8.48
N GLN A 31 3.99 -5.17 -9.41
CA GLN A 31 3.80 -4.09 -10.40
C GLN A 31 2.54 -4.27 -11.26
N HIS A 32 2.20 -5.52 -11.58
CA HIS A 32 1.00 -5.82 -12.36
C HIS A 32 -0.27 -5.52 -11.56
N HIS A 33 -0.38 -6.04 -10.33
CA HIS A 33 -1.55 -5.82 -9.49
C HIS A 33 -1.69 -4.34 -9.12
N HIS A 34 -0.60 -3.69 -8.69
CA HIS A 34 -0.59 -2.26 -8.38
C HIS A 34 -1.03 -1.40 -9.58
N GLY A 35 -0.59 -1.78 -10.79
CA GLY A 35 -1.02 -1.13 -12.04
C GLY A 35 -2.52 -1.32 -12.33
N VAL A 36 -3.06 -2.51 -12.10
CA VAL A 36 -4.50 -2.80 -12.22
C VAL A 36 -5.29 -2.02 -11.17
N SER A 37 -4.86 -2.01 -9.91
CA SER A 37 -5.47 -1.23 -8.83
C SER A 37 -5.52 0.25 -9.17
N LEU A 38 -4.41 0.82 -9.65
CA LEU A 38 -4.33 2.21 -10.12
C LEU A 38 -5.27 2.50 -11.29
N ASP A 39 -5.44 1.58 -12.23
CA ASP A 39 -6.36 1.75 -13.36
C ASP A 39 -7.82 1.76 -12.90
N LEU A 40 -8.19 0.86 -12.00
CA LEU A 40 -9.55 0.73 -11.45
C LEU A 40 -9.95 2.00 -10.68
N ILE A 41 -9.14 2.47 -9.73
CA ILE A 41 -9.43 3.67 -8.93
C ILE A 41 -9.55 4.94 -9.81
N ARG A 42 -8.80 5.02 -10.91
CA ARG A 42 -8.89 6.14 -11.86
C ARG A 42 -10.20 6.13 -12.64
N LYS A 43 -10.73 4.94 -12.95
CA LYS A 43 -11.89 4.74 -13.81
C LYS A 43 -13.21 4.51 -13.08
N MET A 44 -13.20 4.37 -11.74
CA MET A 44 -14.44 4.13 -10.98
C MET A 44 -15.29 5.38 -10.78
N GLY A 45 -14.68 6.56 -10.67
CA GLY A 45 -15.38 7.83 -10.48
C GLY A 45 -15.31 8.76 -11.68
N GLU A 46 -15.40 10.06 -11.40
CA GLU A 46 -15.31 11.10 -12.43
C GLU A 46 -13.97 11.08 -13.18
N LYS A 47 -13.97 11.67 -14.38
CA LYS A 47 -12.74 11.82 -15.15
C LYS A 47 -11.76 12.71 -14.37
N ILE A 48 -10.56 12.20 -14.12
CA ILE A 48 -9.52 12.98 -13.45
C ILE A 48 -8.94 13.99 -14.43
N HIS A 49 -9.05 15.26 -14.07
CA HIS A 49 -8.37 16.36 -14.74
C HIS A 49 -7.05 16.65 -14.00
N ASN A 50 -5.99 17.02 -14.74
CA ASN A 50 -4.70 17.41 -14.18
C ASN A 50 -4.74 18.85 -13.63
N ASP A 51 -5.82 19.18 -12.94
CA ASP A 51 -5.99 20.51 -12.38
C ASP A 51 -5.13 20.57 -11.12
N HIS A 52 -4.35 21.64 -10.96
CA HIS A 52 -3.46 21.88 -9.82
C HIS A 52 -4.24 22.20 -8.53
N GLU A 53 -5.37 21.53 -8.31
CA GLU A 53 -6.19 21.66 -7.12
C GLU A 53 -5.35 21.20 -5.93
N ASP A 54 -5.11 22.12 -4.99
CA ASP A 54 -4.21 21.96 -3.84
C ASP A 54 -4.70 20.83 -2.94
N THR A 55 -4.29 19.65 -3.37
CA THR A 55 -4.61 18.38 -2.77
C THR A 55 -3.60 18.21 -1.66
N ASN A 56 -3.94 18.71 -0.46
CA ASN A 56 -3.09 18.68 0.75
C ASN A 56 -2.08 17.52 0.67
N PRO A 57 -0.78 17.83 0.47
CA PRO A 57 0.15 16.84 -0.02
C PRO A 57 0.28 15.72 1.00
N ILE A 58 0.34 14.49 0.49
CA ILE A 58 0.78 13.35 1.29
C ILE A 58 2.07 13.78 1.99
N PRO A 59 2.24 13.53 3.31
CA PRO A 59 3.44 13.97 3.99
C PRO A 59 4.68 13.38 3.30
N TYR A 60 5.38 14.18 2.50
CA TYR A 60 6.48 13.71 1.65
C TYR A 60 7.55 13.00 2.48
N GLU A 61 7.81 13.51 3.69
CA GLU A 61 8.70 12.90 4.65
C GLU A 61 8.24 11.50 5.09
N LEU A 62 6.94 11.25 5.23
CA LEU A 62 6.41 9.94 5.61
C LEU A 62 6.78 8.90 4.55
N ILE A 63 6.51 9.18 3.28
CA ILE A 63 6.83 8.27 2.17
C ILE A 63 8.35 8.12 2.04
N ASN A 64 9.08 9.23 1.97
CA ASN A 64 10.51 9.20 1.66
C ASN A 64 11.32 8.49 2.76
N ASN A 65 10.94 8.62 4.02
CA ASN A 65 11.60 7.91 5.12
C ASN A 65 11.41 6.39 5.00
N HIS A 66 10.23 5.92 4.59
CA HIS A 66 9.97 4.49 4.43
C HIS A 66 10.61 3.94 3.16
N ARG A 67 10.65 4.70 2.07
CA ARG A 67 11.33 4.30 0.82
C ARG A 67 12.83 4.05 1.02
N ARG A 68 13.46 4.69 2.00
CA ARG A 68 14.88 4.50 2.36
C ARG A 68 15.10 3.48 3.48
N ALA A 69 14.04 2.88 4.01
CA ALA A 69 14.14 1.87 5.06
C ALA A 69 14.54 0.50 4.49
N GLU A 70 14.82 -0.45 5.37
CA GLU A 70 15.07 -1.85 5.00
C GLU A 70 13.83 -2.47 4.29
N PRO A 71 14.02 -3.44 3.37
CA PRO A 71 12.94 -4.03 2.59
C PRO A 71 11.74 -4.52 3.41
N GLU A 72 11.98 -5.11 4.59
CA GLU A 72 10.90 -5.55 5.48
C GLU A 72 10.01 -4.38 5.93
N LYS A 73 10.62 -3.24 6.32
CA LYS A 73 9.90 -2.05 6.76
C LYS A 73 9.17 -1.36 5.60
N GLN A 74 9.74 -1.44 4.39
CA GLN A 74 9.07 -1.00 3.16
C GLN A 74 7.80 -1.81 2.91
N ILE A 75 7.89 -3.13 2.92
CA ILE A 75 6.73 -4.02 2.71
C ILE A 75 5.68 -3.81 3.78
N GLN A 76 6.09 -3.71 5.05
CA GLN A 76 5.16 -3.41 6.16
C GLN A 76 4.42 -2.10 5.94
N PHE A 77 5.11 -1.06 5.48
CA PHE A 77 4.50 0.22 5.18
C PHE A 77 3.50 0.12 4.03
N VAL A 78 3.85 -0.58 2.94
CA VAL A 78 2.96 -0.78 1.79
C VAL A 78 1.72 -1.58 2.19
N ILE A 79 1.87 -2.71 2.90
CA ILE A 79 0.73 -3.50 3.41
C ILE A 79 -0.20 -2.63 4.25
N GLN A 80 0.35 -1.86 5.21
CA GLN A 80 -0.49 -1.00 6.03
C GLN A 80 -1.21 0.05 5.18
N ALA A 81 -0.55 0.63 4.18
CA ALA A 81 -1.18 1.60 3.30
C ALA A 81 -2.35 0.99 2.49
N LEU A 82 -2.15 -0.19 1.90
CA LEU A 82 -3.21 -0.90 1.17
C LEU A 82 -4.39 -1.24 2.08
N MET A 83 -4.12 -1.63 3.33
CA MET A 83 -5.16 -1.88 4.34
C MET A 83 -5.94 -0.61 4.70
N GLU A 84 -5.26 0.52 4.92
CA GLU A 84 -5.94 1.79 5.24
C GLU A 84 -6.76 2.31 4.04
N ILE A 85 -6.29 2.07 2.81
CA ILE A 85 -7.06 2.35 1.58
C ILE A 85 -8.30 1.46 1.50
N THR A 86 -8.16 0.16 1.75
CA THR A 86 -9.28 -0.78 1.74
C THR A 86 -10.36 -0.35 2.74
N VAL A 87 -9.97 -0.08 3.99
CA VAL A 87 -10.88 0.38 5.05
C VAL A 87 -11.56 1.72 4.70
N LEU A 88 -10.87 2.61 3.99
CA LEU A 88 -11.44 3.88 3.55
C LEU A 88 -12.57 3.71 2.52
N PHE A 89 -12.52 2.65 1.70
CA PHE A 89 -13.44 2.46 0.58
C PHE A 89 -14.47 1.34 0.77
N ASP A 90 -14.28 0.43 1.72
CA ASP A 90 -15.13 -0.76 1.93
C ASP A 90 -16.62 -0.41 2.09
N ASP A 91 -16.91 0.64 2.85
CA ASP A 91 -18.28 1.13 3.11
C ASP A 91 -18.58 2.49 2.45
N ALA A 92 -17.82 2.85 1.41
CA ALA A 92 -18.00 4.15 0.75
C ALA A 92 -19.35 4.21 0.01
N VAL A 93 -20.22 5.14 0.41
CA VAL A 93 -21.50 5.42 -0.27
C VAL A 93 -21.26 6.54 -1.29
N VAL A 94 -21.06 6.16 -2.55
CA VAL A 94 -20.59 7.02 -3.64
C VAL A 94 -21.27 6.68 -4.98
N PRO A 95 -21.42 7.63 -5.92
CA PRO A 95 -22.06 7.39 -7.23
C PRO A 95 -21.13 6.73 -8.26
N TRP A 96 -20.06 6.09 -7.82
CA TRP A 96 -19.05 5.47 -8.68
C TRP A 96 -19.52 4.14 -9.28
N ASP A 97 -18.77 3.64 -10.26
CA ASP A 97 -18.95 2.29 -10.79
C ASP A 97 -18.66 1.25 -9.69
N ALA A 98 -19.74 0.69 -9.13
CA ALA A 98 -19.67 -0.26 -8.02
C ALA A 98 -18.85 -1.51 -8.35
N LYS A 99 -18.90 -2.00 -9.60
CA LYS A 99 -18.11 -3.17 -10.00
C LYS A 99 -16.62 -2.83 -10.00
N LYS A 100 -16.22 -1.65 -10.49
CA LYS A 100 -14.82 -1.24 -10.46
C LYS A 100 -14.32 -1.00 -9.04
N LEU A 101 -15.16 -0.48 -8.15
CA LEU A 101 -14.85 -0.34 -6.73
C LEU A 101 -14.64 -1.71 -6.06
N GLU A 102 -15.53 -2.67 -6.33
CA GLU A 102 -15.40 -4.05 -5.84
C GLU A 102 -14.13 -4.73 -6.39
N ASP A 103 -13.91 -4.67 -7.71
CA ASP A 103 -12.71 -5.21 -8.35
C ASP A 103 -11.44 -4.55 -7.75
N PHE A 104 -11.48 -3.24 -7.46
CA PHE A 104 -10.37 -2.52 -6.85
C PHE A 104 -10.04 -3.07 -5.46
N LEU A 105 -11.03 -3.20 -4.58
CA LEU A 105 -10.84 -3.77 -3.25
C LEU A 105 -10.33 -5.21 -3.31
N ASN A 106 -10.84 -6.02 -4.25
CA ASN A 106 -10.37 -7.39 -4.45
C ASN A 106 -8.88 -7.43 -4.85
N VAL A 107 -8.44 -6.60 -5.79
CA VAL A 107 -7.03 -6.56 -6.19
C VAL A 107 -6.14 -6.05 -5.05
N LEU A 108 -6.59 -5.08 -4.24
CA LEU A 108 -5.83 -4.65 -3.06
C LEU A 108 -5.63 -5.78 -2.04
N HIS A 109 -6.66 -6.61 -1.81
CA HIS A 109 -6.54 -7.78 -0.96
C HIS A 109 -5.53 -8.79 -1.53
N GLU A 110 -5.58 -9.07 -2.84
CA GLU A 110 -4.59 -9.93 -3.50
C GLU A 110 -3.17 -9.38 -3.40
N GLU A 111 -3.00 -8.05 -3.49
CA GLU A 111 -1.71 -7.40 -3.28
C GLU A 111 -1.19 -7.59 -1.85
N MET A 112 -2.05 -7.38 -0.85
CA MET A 112 -1.70 -7.59 0.55
C MET A 112 -1.32 -9.04 0.83
N ASP A 113 -2.10 -10.01 0.37
CA ASP A 113 -1.82 -11.44 0.53
C ASP A 113 -0.50 -11.83 -0.15
N GLY A 114 -0.28 -11.29 -1.34
CA GLY A 114 0.96 -11.41 -2.07
C GLY A 114 2.19 -10.90 -1.31
N LEU A 115 2.09 -9.70 -0.73
CA LEU A 115 3.13 -9.13 0.11
C LEU A 115 3.34 -9.95 1.38
N HIS A 116 2.27 -10.39 2.05
CA HIS A 116 2.35 -11.26 3.23
C HIS A 116 3.01 -12.60 2.95
N SER A 117 2.87 -13.14 1.73
CA SER A 117 3.57 -14.37 1.32
C SER A 117 5.11 -14.24 1.31
N CYS A 118 5.64 -13.00 1.29
CA CYS A 118 7.07 -12.71 1.28
C CYS A 118 7.74 -12.74 2.65
N GLY A 119 6.99 -12.86 3.74
CA GLY A 119 7.56 -12.92 5.08
C GLY A 119 6.56 -12.76 6.22
N ALA A 120 6.93 -13.28 7.39
CA ALA A 120 6.17 -13.09 8.62
C ALA A 120 6.52 -11.74 9.24
N TYR A 121 5.73 -10.71 8.93
CA TYR A 121 5.95 -9.37 9.42
C TYR A 121 5.26 -9.14 10.76
N LYS A 122 6.02 -8.70 11.78
CA LYS A 122 5.43 -8.18 13.01
C LYS A 122 4.94 -6.75 12.75
N MET A 123 3.68 -6.64 12.33
CA MET A 123 3.09 -5.36 11.97
C MET A 123 3.11 -4.38 13.15
N LYS A 124 3.92 -3.33 13.01
CA LYS A 124 3.90 -2.18 13.90
C LYS A 124 3.18 -1.05 13.19
N ARG A 125 1.97 -0.72 13.66
CA ARG A 125 1.15 0.36 13.11
C ARG A 125 1.94 1.67 13.03
N ASN A 126 2.11 2.18 11.83
CA ASN A 126 2.58 3.52 11.56
C ASN A 126 1.47 4.51 11.90
N LYS A 127 1.60 5.18 13.04
CA LYS A 127 0.61 6.16 13.53
C LYS A 127 0.43 7.35 12.58
N LYS A 128 1.50 7.81 11.92
CA LYS A 128 1.41 8.96 10.99
C LYS A 128 0.61 8.60 9.74
N LEU A 129 0.82 7.39 9.20
CA LEU A 129 0.05 6.87 8.08
C LEU A 129 -1.42 6.71 8.46
N HIS A 130 -1.68 6.13 9.62
CA HIS A 130 -3.05 5.99 10.11
C HIS A 130 -3.77 7.34 10.26
N LEU A 131 -3.13 8.31 10.92
CA LEU A 131 -3.70 9.66 11.09
C LEU A 131 -3.93 10.38 9.75
N TYR A 132 -3.14 10.08 8.73
CA TYR A 132 -3.36 10.61 7.39
C TYR A 132 -4.67 10.06 6.79
N PHE A 133 -4.87 8.75 6.81
CA PHE A 133 -6.10 8.12 6.30
C PHE A 133 -7.34 8.44 7.15
N GLU A 134 -7.19 8.57 8.47
CA GLU A 134 -8.25 9.04 9.35
C GLU A 134 -8.74 10.44 8.97
N ARG A 135 -7.83 11.36 8.62
CA ARG A 135 -8.21 12.69 8.11
C ARG A 135 -8.91 12.63 6.76
N LEU A 136 -8.55 11.70 5.88
CA LEU A 136 -9.25 11.50 4.61
C LEU A 136 -10.68 11.00 4.85
N ARG A 137 -10.86 10.04 5.76
CA ARG A 137 -12.18 9.54 6.13
C ARG A 137 -13.07 10.66 6.69
N HIS A 138 -12.55 11.45 7.65
CA HIS A 138 -13.29 12.60 8.17
C HIS A 138 -13.63 13.63 7.10
N MET A 139 -12.74 13.87 6.13
CA MET A 139 -13.02 14.76 5.00
C MET A 139 -14.15 14.23 4.12
N ALA A 140 -14.22 12.93 3.88
CA ALA A 140 -15.31 12.32 3.12
C ALA A 140 -16.66 12.36 3.86
N GLU A 141 -16.65 12.22 5.19
CA GLU A 141 -17.86 12.09 6.00
C GLU A 141 -18.51 13.43 6.38
N MET A 142 -17.72 14.49 6.64
CA MET A 142 -18.26 15.73 7.25
C MET A 142 -18.97 16.68 6.26
N ASN A 143 -18.76 16.54 4.95
CA ASN A 143 -19.33 17.44 3.96
C ASN A 143 -20.67 16.90 3.45
N THR A 144 -21.75 17.16 4.19
CA THR A 144 -23.08 16.60 3.87
C THR A 144 -23.76 17.26 2.66
N GLU A 145 -23.41 18.49 2.32
CA GLU A 145 -23.99 19.23 1.19
C GLU A 145 -23.29 18.93 -0.14
N ASP A 146 -22.05 18.41 -0.09
CA ASP A 146 -21.25 18.07 -1.27
C ASP A 146 -20.35 16.83 -1.03
N ARG A 147 -21.02 15.75 -0.62
CA ARG A 147 -20.38 14.49 -0.24
C ARG A 147 -19.66 13.85 -1.42
N ASP A 148 -20.28 13.86 -2.60
CA ASP A 148 -19.76 13.24 -3.80
C ASP A 148 -18.46 13.92 -4.25
N HIS A 149 -18.42 15.25 -4.25
CA HIS A 149 -17.19 16.01 -4.53
C HIS A 149 -16.09 15.74 -3.50
N SER A 150 -16.45 15.60 -2.22
CA SER A 150 -15.49 15.29 -1.16
C SER A 150 -14.84 13.92 -1.35
N TRP A 151 -15.63 12.93 -1.76
CA TRP A 151 -15.11 11.62 -2.16
C TRP A 151 -14.22 11.69 -3.39
N GLU A 152 -14.54 12.54 -4.37
CA GLU A 152 -13.67 12.76 -5.53
C GLU A 152 -12.31 13.35 -5.13
N ILE A 153 -12.28 14.31 -4.20
CA ILE A 153 -11.03 14.84 -3.64
C ILE A 153 -10.25 13.73 -2.93
N VAL A 154 -10.92 12.91 -2.11
CA VAL A 154 -10.30 11.78 -1.41
C VAL A 154 -9.75 10.75 -2.40
N ARG A 155 -10.48 10.42 -3.45
CA ARG A 155 -10.03 9.53 -4.52
C ARG A 155 -8.78 10.06 -5.21
N LYS A 156 -8.76 11.35 -5.60
CA LYS A 156 -7.55 11.99 -6.16
C LYS A 156 -6.35 11.90 -5.21
N ARG A 157 -6.57 12.08 -3.89
CA ARG A 157 -5.52 11.94 -2.85
C ARG A 157 -4.96 10.52 -2.78
N VAL A 158 -5.84 9.52 -2.76
CA VAL A 158 -5.42 8.12 -2.73
C VAL A 158 -4.67 7.75 -4.00
N ILE A 159 -5.10 8.21 -5.18
CA ILE A 159 -4.39 7.97 -6.44
C ILE A 159 -2.98 8.56 -6.39
N SER A 160 -2.85 9.80 -5.91
CA SER A 160 -1.54 10.42 -5.70
C SER A 160 -0.68 9.59 -4.75
N PHE A 161 -1.27 9.06 -3.67
CA PHE A 161 -0.58 8.21 -2.70
C PHE A 161 -0.10 6.90 -3.31
N MET A 162 -0.98 6.21 -4.05
CA MET A 162 -0.67 4.95 -4.72
C MET A 162 0.42 5.13 -5.79
N ASN A 163 0.43 6.25 -6.53
CA ASN A 163 1.53 6.55 -7.47
C ASN A 163 2.88 6.64 -6.74
N GLN A 164 2.91 7.10 -5.48
CA GLN A 164 4.15 7.14 -4.70
C GLN A 164 4.61 5.75 -4.25
N LEU A 165 3.68 4.81 -4.04
CA LEU A 165 3.99 3.42 -3.68
C LEU A 165 4.69 2.66 -4.81
N GLU A 166 4.43 3.02 -6.07
CA GLU A 166 5.09 2.41 -7.24
C GLU A 166 6.62 2.54 -7.17
N PHE A 167 7.12 3.62 -6.57
CA PHE A 167 8.56 3.89 -6.42
C PHE A 167 9.18 3.23 -5.18
N PHE A 168 8.45 2.40 -4.44
CA PHE A 168 9.06 1.57 -3.41
C PHE A 168 9.87 0.49 -4.10
N SER A 169 11.16 0.77 -4.22
CA SER A 169 12.09 -0.19 -4.74
C SER A 169 12.39 -1.20 -3.64
N PHE A 170 11.66 -2.32 -3.64
CA PHE A 170 11.93 -3.50 -2.82
C PHE A 170 13.25 -4.17 -3.24
N HIS A 171 14.35 -3.40 -3.36
CA HIS A 171 15.62 -3.82 -3.97
C HIS A 171 16.07 -5.13 -3.37
N THR A 172 15.87 -6.17 -4.17
CA THR A 172 16.46 -7.48 -4.03
C THR A 172 17.83 -7.40 -4.71
N TYR A 173 18.87 -7.07 -3.96
CA TYR A 173 20.23 -7.23 -4.49
C TYR A 173 20.50 -8.73 -4.68
N VAL A 174 20.82 -9.09 -5.92
CA VAL A 174 21.31 -10.42 -6.34
C VAL A 174 22.73 -10.62 -5.82
#